data_AF-A0A815V1J9-F1
#
_entry.id   AF-A0A815V1J9-F1
#
_cell.length_a   1.000
_cell.length_b   1.000
_cell.length_c   1.000
_cell.angle_alpha   90.00
_cell.angle_beta   90.00
_cell.angle_gamma   90.00
#
_symmetry.space_group_name_H-M   'P 1'
#
loop_
_entity.id
_entity.type
_entity.pdbx_description
1 polymer ?
#
loop_
_entity_poly.entity_id
_entity_poly.type
_entity_poly.pdbx_seq_one_letter_code
_entity_poly.pdbx_strand_id
1 'polypeptide(L)'
;MEKKKFAVIGGGWSGIYGLKYLLEEQLDARLYEREPNLGGVWLYKDAPGSVYQSTHVTSSKTFLHPSDFPMAKEIPHFPKHDQVLAHLNSYADQYMG
;
A
#
# COMPACT_ATOMS: atom_id res chain seq x y z
N MET A 1 -12.28 26.17 -16.59
CA MET A 1 -11.17 26.20 -15.62
C MET A 1 -10.28 25.01 -15.87
N GLU A 2 -8.97 25.17 -15.79
CA GLU A 2 -8.01 24.06 -15.92
C GLU A 2 -8.17 23.08 -14.74
N LYS A 3 -8.20 21.77 -15.02
CA LYS A 3 -8.35 20.74 -13.98
C LYS A 3 -7.02 20.62 -13.22
N LYS A 4 -7.05 20.81 -11.88
CA LYS A 4 -5.85 20.65 -11.04
C LYS A 4 -5.36 19.20 -11.11
N LYS A 5 -4.05 19.03 -11.29
CA LYS A 5 -3.38 17.73 -11.32
C LYS A 5 -2.62 17.50 -10.03
N PHE A 6 -2.72 16.29 -9.50
CA PHE A 6 -2.10 15.89 -8.23
C PHE A 6 -1.06 14.80 -8.48
N ALA A 7 0.10 14.95 -7.86
CA ALA A 7 1.14 13.93 -7.87
C ALA A 7 1.29 13.35 -6.47
N VAL A 8 1.18 12.03 -6.37
CA VAL A 8 1.46 11.26 -5.15
C VAL A 8 2.84 10.62 -5.29
N ILE A 9 3.71 10.84 -4.32
CA ILE A 9 5.10 10.36 -4.37
C ILE A 9 5.26 9.20 -3.38
N GLY A 10 5.60 8.01 -3.91
CA GLY A 10 5.78 6.78 -3.17
C GLY A 10 4.56 5.84 -3.25
N GLY A 11 4.82 4.56 -3.47
CA GLY A 11 3.88 3.44 -3.62
C GLY A 11 3.83 2.52 -2.41
N GLY A 12 4.06 3.04 -1.21
CA GLY A 12 3.74 2.37 0.05
C GLY A 12 2.30 2.65 0.49
N TRP A 13 1.94 2.23 1.70
CA TRP A 13 0.61 2.43 2.30
C TRP A 13 0.05 3.85 2.11
N SER A 14 0.80 4.86 2.56
CA SER A 14 0.34 6.25 2.54
C SER A 14 0.05 6.76 1.14
N GLY A 15 0.89 6.39 0.16
CA GLY A 15 0.71 6.84 -1.22
C GLY A 15 -0.45 6.13 -1.91
N ILE A 16 -0.58 4.82 -1.72
CA ILE A 16 -1.70 4.04 -2.28
C ILE A 16 -3.04 4.53 -1.71
N TYR A 17 -3.13 4.71 -0.39
CA TYR A 17 -4.34 5.26 0.22
C TYR A 17 -4.62 6.70 -0.22
N GLY A 18 -3.59 7.54 -0.25
CA GLY A 18 -3.72 8.92 -0.71
C GLY A 18 -4.24 8.98 -2.14
N LEU A 19 -3.70 8.15 -3.05
CA LEU A 19 -4.19 8.07 -4.42
C LEU A 19 -5.63 7.57 -4.48
N LYS A 20 -5.98 6.50 -3.76
CA LYS A 20 -7.37 5.99 -3.71
C LYS A 20 -8.37 7.08 -3.36
N TYR A 21 -8.13 7.84 -2.29
CA TYR A 21 -9.06 8.90 -1.88
C TYR A 21 -9.10 10.08 -2.88
N LEU A 22 -7.98 10.43 -3.52
CA LEU A 22 -7.99 11.43 -4.59
C LEU A 22 -8.83 10.98 -5.80
N LEU A 23 -8.75 9.70 -6.16
CA LEU A 23 -9.53 9.12 -7.25
C LEU A 23 -11.03 9.05 -6.93
N GLU A 24 -11.40 8.71 -5.69
CA GLU A 24 -12.80 8.74 -5.22
C GLU A 24 -13.43 10.13 -5.33
N GLU A 25 -12.64 11.19 -5.09
CA GLU A 25 -13.04 12.59 -5.28
C GLU A 25 -12.98 13.05 -6.76
N GLN A 26 -12.75 12.12 -7.70
CA GLN A 26 -12.72 12.36 -9.15
C GLN A 26 -11.63 13.36 -9.59
N LEU A 27 -10.57 13.50 -8.79
CA LEU A 27 -9.42 14.35 -9.06
C LEU A 27 -8.47 13.69 -10.06
N ASP A 28 -7.80 14.51 -10.89
CA ASP A 28 -6.76 14.03 -11.82
C ASP A 28 -5.46 13.80 -11.02
N ALA A 29 -5.26 12.57 -10.55
CA ALA A 29 -4.15 12.21 -9.67
C ALA A 29 -3.33 11.05 -10.24
N ARG A 30 -2.01 11.11 -10.04
CA ARG A 30 -1.09 10.04 -10.45
C ARG A 30 -0.05 9.77 -9.38
N LEU A 31 0.21 8.49 -9.14
CA LEU A 31 1.25 8.03 -8.24
C LEU A 31 2.54 7.75 -9.01
N TYR A 32 3.67 8.13 -8.40
CA TYR A 32 5.01 7.86 -8.89
C TYR A 32 5.77 7.09 -7.82
N GLU A 33 6.19 5.87 -8.15
CA GLU A 33 7.05 5.03 -7.33
C GLU A 33 8.37 4.82 -8.08
N ARG A 34 9.47 4.86 -7.33
CA ARG A 34 10.82 4.63 -7.85
C ARG A 34 11.06 3.16 -8.12
N GLU A 35 10.49 2.29 -7.29
CA GLU A 35 10.61 0.84 -7.43
C GLU A 35 9.69 0.30 -8.55
N PRO A 36 10.04 -0.83 -9.19
CA PRO A 36 9.19 -1.43 -10.23
C PRO A 36 7.83 -1.91 -9.73
N ASN A 37 7.67 -2.09 -8.42
CA ASN A 37 6.47 -2.62 -7.79
C ASN A 37 6.04 -1.73 -6.62
N LEU A 38 4.74 -1.72 -6.36
CA LEU A 38 4.16 -1.17 -5.14
C LEU A 38 4.60 -1.99 -3.91
N GLY A 39 4.41 -1.41 -2.72
CA GLY A 39 4.67 -2.07 -1.45
C GLY A 39 5.52 -1.25 -0.47
N GLY A 40 6.31 -0.29 -0.97
CA GLY A 40 7.21 0.50 -0.15
C GLY A 40 8.11 -0.39 0.72
N VAL A 41 8.07 -0.19 2.04
CA VAL A 41 8.89 -0.96 3.00
C VAL A 41 8.56 -2.46 3.02
N TRP A 42 7.36 -2.89 2.64
CA TRP A 42 6.96 -4.30 2.68
C TRP A 42 7.50 -5.13 1.52
N LEU A 43 7.98 -4.45 0.48
CA LEU A 43 8.71 -5.07 -0.61
C LEU A 43 10.13 -5.39 -0.13
N TYR A 44 10.31 -6.63 0.31
CA TYR A 44 11.61 -7.14 0.70
C TYR A 44 12.58 -7.11 -0.47
N LYS A 45 13.77 -6.56 -0.21
CA LYS A 45 14.90 -6.52 -1.12
C LYS A 45 16.16 -6.77 -0.31
N ASP A 46 17.11 -7.47 -0.91
CA ASP A 46 18.45 -7.62 -0.33
C ASP A 46 19.28 -6.35 -0.57
N ALA A 47 18.84 -5.24 0.04
CA ALA A 47 19.40 -3.92 -0.11
C ALA A 47 19.12 -3.03 1.13
N PRO A 48 19.97 -2.03 1.40
CA PRO A 48 19.75 -1.08 2.49
C PRO A 48 18.38 -0.38 2.40
N GLY A 49 17.74 -0.19 3.57
CA GLY A 49 16.44 0.49 3.67
C GLY A 49 15.22 -0.40 3.39
N SER A 50 15.40 -1.71 3.21
CA SER A 50 14.30 -2.68 3.17
C SER A 50 14.05 -3.31 4.55
N VAL A 51 12.90 -3.96 4.72
CA VAL A 51 12.62 -4.85 5.85
C VAL A 51 13.54 -6.07 5.83
N TYR A 52 13.61 -6.81 6.93
CA TYR A 52 14.23 -8.12 6.95
C TYR A 52 13.29 -9.16 6.36
N GLN A 53 13.84 -10.23 5.77
CA GLN A 53 13.04 -11.34 5.26
C GLN A 53 12.19 -12.02 6.35
N SER A 54 12.60 -11.93 7.61
CA SER A 54 11.88 -12.46 8.78
C SER A 54 10.94 -11.44 9.44
N THR A 55 10.81 -10.23 8.90
CA THR A 55 10.02 -9.16 9.52
C THR A 55 8.55 -9.56 9.63
N HIS A 56 8.05 -9.47 10.87
CA HIS A 56 6.63 -9.50 11.22
C HIS A 56 6.24 -8.11 11.73
N VAL A 57 4.98 -7.76 11.51
CA VAL A 57 4.41 -6.53 12.07
C VAL A 57 4.29 -6.63 13.60
N THR A 58 4.39 -5.48 14.27
CA THR A 58 4.21 -5.38 15.72
C THR A 58 2.76 -5.07 16.12
N SER A 59 1.90 -4.69 15.17
CA SER A 59 0.49 -4.40 15.37
C SER A 59 -0.40 -5.50 14.79
N SER A 60 -1.56 -5.74 15.40
CA SER A 60 -2.53 -6.71 14.87
C SER A 60 -3.04 -6.29 13.50
N LYS A 61 -3.33 -7.27 12.62
CA LYS A 61 -3.93 -7.07 11.29
C LYS A 61 -5.16 -6.19 11.34
N THR A 62 -5.93 -6.24 12.42
CA THR A 62 -7.14 -5.43 12.65
C THR A 62 -6.89 -3.92 12.70
N PHE A 63 -5.63 -3.50 12.85
CA PHE A 63 -5.20 -2.09 12.83
C PHE A 63 -4.37 -1.73 11.59
N LEU A 64 -4.05 -2.70 10.73
CA LEU A 64 -3.11 -2.51 9.61
C LEU A 64 -3.78 -2.26 8.27
N HIS A 65 -5.08 -2.52 8.17
CA HIS A 65 -5.83 -2.36 6.94
C HIS A 65 -6.84 -1.21 7.06
N PRO A 66 -7.30 -0.64 5.95
CA PRO A 66 -8.34 0.37 6.00
C PRO A 66 -9.69 -0.31 6.32
N SER A 67 -10.64 0.45 6.85
CA SER A 67 -11.93 -0.10 7.30
C SER A 67 -12.79 -0.64 6.16
N ASP A 68 -12.59 -0.14 4.94
CA ASP A 68 -13.29 -0.55 3.73
C ASP A 68 -12.66 -1.76 3.02
N PHE A 69 -11.49 -2.20 3.45
CA PHE A 69 -10.79 -3.34 2.85
C PHE A 69 -10.07 -4.19 3.91
N PRO A 70 -10.80 -5.01 4.67
CA PRO A 70 -10.22 -5.82 5.72
C PRO A 70 -9.25 -6.88 5.21
N MET A 71 -8.19 -7.15 5.97
CA MET A 71 -7.32 -8.31 5.72
C MET A 71 -8.12 -9.61 5.87
N ALA A 72 -7.82 -10.59 5.01
CA ALA A 72 -8.48 -11.90 5.03
C ALA A 72 -8.38 -12.58 6.41
N LYS A 73 -9.35 -13.42 6.75
CA LYS A 73 -9.46 -14.06 8.07
C LYS A 73 -8.29 -15.02 8.35
N GLU A 74 -7.75 -15.58 7.28
CA GLU A 74 -6.70 -16.60 7.21
C GLU A 74 -5.31 -16.01 7.42
N ILE A 75 -5.14 -14.70 7.21
CA ILE A 75 -3.90 -13.98 7.53
C ILE A 75 -3.71 -14.01 9.06
N PRO A 76 -2.52 -14.33 9.59
CA PRO A 76 -2.25 -14.31 11.03
C PRO A 76 -2.55 -12.95 11.67
N HIS A 77 -2.77 -12.90 12.99
CA HIS A 77 -2.96 -11.62 13.68
C HIS A 77 -1.76 -10.69 13.53
N PHE A 78 -0.54 -11.22 13.48
CA PHE A 78 0.69 -10.45 13.27
C PHE A 78 1.35 -10.93 11.97
N PRO A 79 0.87 -10.46 10.80
CA PRO A 79 1.35 -10.93 9.51
C PRO A 79 2.84 -10.66 9.29
N LYS A 80 3.42 -11.51 8.44
CA LYS A 80 4.76 -11.29 7.89
C LYS A 80 4.70 -10.25 6.76
N HIS A 81 5.82 -9.60 6.47
CA HIS A 81 5.91 -8.52 5.47
C HIS A 81 5.34 -8.90 4.09
N ASP A 82 5.49 -10.16 3.65
CA ASP A 82 5.01 -10.68 2.36
C ASP A 82 3.47 -10.77 2.31
N GLN A 83 2.84 -11.12 3.42
CA GLN A 83 1.37 -11.11 3.56
C GLN A 83 0.80 -9.69 3.56
N VAL A 84 1.51 -8.75 4.20
CA VAL A 84 1.15 -7.33 4.17
C VAL A 84 1.26 -6.79 2.74
N LEU A 85 2.35 -7.10 2.05
CA LEU A 85 2.57 -6.72 0.66
C LEU A 85 1.46 -7.26 -0.27
N ALA A 86 1.12 -8.54 -0.13
CA ALA A 86 0.06 -9.16 -0.92
C ALA A 86 -1.29 -8.44 -0.72
N HIS A 87 -1.65 -8.13 0.52
CA HIS A 87 -2.88 -7.41 0.82
C HIS A 87 -2.88 -5.98 0.25
N LEU A 88 -1.75 -5.26 0.35
CA LEU A 88 -1.60 -3.92 -0.21
C LEU A 88 -1.72 -3.90 -1.75
N ASN A 89 -1.15 -4.91 -2.42
CA ASN A 89 -1.32 -5.05 -3.87
C ASN A 89 -2.77 -5.35 -4.24
N SER A 90 -3.46 -6.24 -3.52
CA SER A 90 -4.89 -6.50 -3.74
C SER A 90 -5.75 -5.24 -3.52
N TYR A 91 -5.39 -4.39 -2.57
CA TYR A 91 -6.06 -3.09 -2.39
C TYR A 91 -5.84 -2.19 -3.61
N ALA A 92 -4.60 -2.07 -4.08
CA ALA A 92 -4.28 -1.25 -5.26
C ALA A 92 -5.02 -1.76 -6.51
N ASP A 93 -5.06 -3.07 -6.75
CA ASP A 93 -5.76 -3.68 -7.88
C ASP A 93 -7.27 -3.38 -7.85
N GLN A 94 -7.88 -3.36 -6.65
CA GLN A 94 -9.31 -3.09 -6.52
C GLN A 94 -9.68 -1.61 -6.74
N TYR A 95 -8.82 -0.67 -6.34
CA TYR A 95 -9.19 0.75 -6.27
C TYR A 95 -8.43 1.66 -7.25
N MET A 96 -7.38 1.17 -7.90
CA MET A 96 -6.49 1.98 -8.74
C MET A 96 -6.30 1.41 -10.15
N GLY A 97 -7.07 0.38 -10.53
CA GLY A 97 -7.08 -0.23 -11.87
C GLY A 97 -7.60 0.69 -12.96
#